data_AF-A0A397Z8L8-F1
#
_entry.id   AF-A0A397Z8L8-F1
#
_cell.length_a   1.000
_cell.length_b   1.000
_cell.length_c   1.000
_cell.angle_alpha   90.00
_cell.angle_beta   90.00
_cell.angle_gamma   90.00
#
_symmetry.space_group_name_H-M   'P 1'
#
loop_
_entity.id
_entity.type
_entity.pdbx_description
1 polymer ?
#
loop_
_entity_poly.entity_id
_entity_poly.type
_entity_poly.pdbx_seq_one_letter_code
_entity_poly.pdbx_strand_id
1 'polypeptide(L)'
;MSSGVYYRSWMDKPHLDPNTNLLTEEYVQGIGKFMRLVQQQPDAKSGMLRCPCSTCNNNKVIKEFDVWTHLYMKGFSRNYKVWYLHGEISF
;
A
#
# COMPACT_ATOMS: atom_id res chain seq x y z
N MET A 1 -0.20 20.24 16.50
CA MET A 1 -1.37 19.45 16.07
C MET A 1 -1.36 19.42 14.55
N SER A 2 -0.54 18.54 13.95
CA SER A 2 -0.28 18.58 12.50
C SER A 2 -0.11 17.16 11.96
N SER A 3 -1.15 16.32 12.04
CA SER A 3 -0.97 14.91 11.63
C SER A 3 -2.17 14.23 10.97
N GLY A 4 -3.36 14.84 10.91
CA GLY A 4 -4.52 14.20 10.29
C GLY A 4 -4.66 14.43 8.78
N VAL A 5 -4.40 15.65 8.30
CA VAL A 5 -4.81 16.06 6.95
C VAL A 5 -3.81 15.62 5.86
N TYR A 6 -2.55 15.37 6.21
CA TYR A 6 -1.48 15.06 5.26
C TYR A 6 -1.01 13.61 5.28
N TYR A 7 -1.52 12.80 6.21
CA TYR A 7 -1.05 11.43 6.40
C TYR A 7 -1.30 10.60 5.15
N ARG A 8 -0.21 10.20 4.49
CA ARG A 8 -0.21 9.48 3.21
C ARG A 8 -1.11 10.11 2.15
N SER A 9 -1.11 11.44 2.07
CA SER A 9 -1.83 12.19 1.01
C SER A 9 -1.44 11.75 -0.41
N TRP A 10 -0.27 11.16 -0.60
CA TRP A 10 0.15 10.51 -1.85
C TRP A 10 -0.78 9.39 -2.33
N MET A 11 -1.54 8.75 -1.42
CA MET A 11 -2.55 7.75 -1.77
C MET A 11 -3.81 8.36 -2.40
N ASP A 12 -4.03 9.67 -2.22
CA ASP A 12 -5.16 10.39 -2.81
C ASP A 12 -4.87 10.89 -4.24
N LYS A 13 -3.58 10.97 -4.59
CA LYS A 13 -3.11 11.41 -5.91
C LYS A 13 -3.15 10.24 -6.92
N PRO A 14 -3.16 10.54 -8.23
CA PRO A 14 -2.88 9.52 -9.24
C PRO A 14 -1.54 8.83 -8.96
N HIS A 15 -1.55 7.49 -8.93
CA HIS A 15 -0.34 6.71 -8.72
C HIS A 15 0.50 6.61 -10.00
N LEU A 16 -0.08 6.87 -11.17
CA LEU A 16 0.60 6.95 -12.45
C LEU A 16 0.85 8.42 -12.83
N ASP A 17 2.06 8.69 -13.31
CA ASP A 17 2.41 9.96 -13.92
C ASP A 17 1.73 10.07 -15.30
N PRO A 18 1.03 11.18 -15.60
CA PRO A 18 0.24 11.31 -16.83
C PRO A 18 1.10 11.43 -18.11
N ASN A 19 2.38 11.75 -18.00
CA ASN A 19 3.28 11.94 -19.14
C ASN A 19 4.02 10.65 -19.49
N THR A 20 4.39 9.86 -18.48
CA THR A 20 5.20 8.65 -18.64
C THR A 20 4.40 7.36 -18.49
N ASN A 21 3.20 7.44 -17.90
CA ASN A 21 2.37 6.28 -17.51
C ASN A 21 3.10 5.29 -16.58
N LEU A 22 4.13 5.76 -15.88
CA LEU A 22 4.87 5.02 -14.85
C LEU A 22 4.38 5.43 -13.46
N LEU A 23 4.71 4.65 -12.43
CA LEU A 23 4.40 5.04 -11.07
C LEU A 23 5.12 6.34 -10.68
N THR A 24 4.41 7.23 -10.00
CA THR A 24 5.03 8.42 -9.40
C THR A 24 6.03 8.00 -8.33
N GLU A 25 7.12 8.74 -8.20
CA GLU A 25 8.17 8.43 -7.23
C GLU A 25 7.63 8.35 -5.80
N GLU A 26 6.74 9.28 -5.43
CA GLU A 26 6.08 9.32 -4.12
C GLU A 26 5.29 8.03 -3.85
N TYR A 27 4.62 7.49 -4.87
CA TYR A 27 3.86 6.26 -4.76
C TYR A 27 4.76 5.02 -4.67
N VAL A 28 5.85 4.95 -5.43
CA VAL A 28 6.86 3.86 -5.34
C VAL A 28 7.48 3.82 -3.94
N GLN A 29 7.87 4.98 -3.40
CA GLN A 29 8.38 5.08 -2.04
C GLN A 29 7.32 4.63 -1.01
N GLY A 30 6.06 4.98 -1.25
CA GLY A 30 4.91 4.53 -0.45
C GLY A 30 4.76 3.01 -0.41
N ILE A 31 4.81 2.34 -1.57
CA ILE A 31 4.78 0.86 -1.63
C ILE A 31 6.01 0.27 -0.93
N GLY A 32 7.20 0.84 -1.13
CA GLY A 32 8.41 0.37 -0.46
C GLY A 32 8.30 0.41 1.07
N LYS A 33 7.71 1.48 1.63
CA LYS A 33 7.42 1.60 3.07
C LYS A 33 6.41 0.54 3.52
N PHE A 34 5.36 0.30 2.73
CA PHE A 34 4.37 -0.74 3.01
C PHE A 34 5.03 -2.13 3.08
N MET A 35 5.82 -2.49 2.08
CA MET A 35 6.42 -3.82 2.00
C MET A 35 7.42 -4.06 3.14
N ARG A 36 8.23 -3.06 3.49
CA ARG A 36 9.14 -3.17 4.66
C ARG A 36 8.39 -3.41 5.96
N LEU A 37 7.27 -2.72 6.17
CA LEU A 37 6.43 -2.89 7.36
C LEU A 37 5.81 -4.29 7.40
N VAL A 38 5.30 -4.77 6.26
CA VAL A 38 4.69 -6.09 6.16
C VAL A 38 5.72 -7.21 6.37
N GLN A 39 6.93 -7.08 5.81
CA GLN A 39 8.00 -8.06 5.97
C GLN A 39 8.46 -8.24 7.43
N GLN A 40 8.19 -7.26 8.29
CA GLN A 40 8.45 -7.37 9.73
C GLN A 40 7.37 -8.15 10.49
N GLN A 41 6.22 -8.42 9.87
CA GLN A 41 5.11 -9.13 10.50
C GLN A 41 5.30 -10.64 10.47
N PRO A 42 4.83 -11.39 11.48
CA PRO A 42 4.86 -12.85 11.48
C PRO A 42 4.21 -13.47 10.24
N ASP A 43 3.14 -12.86 9.74
CA ASP A 43 2.36 -13.34 8.60
C ASP A 43 3.15 -13.36 7.28
N ALA A 44 4.16 -12.49 7.15
CA ALA A 44 5.03 -12.47 5.97
C ALA A 44 5.85 -13.76 5.80
N LYS A 45 6.03 -14.56 6.87
CA LYS A 45 6.71 -15.85 6.81
C LYS A 45 6.01 -16.85 5.87
N SER A 46 4.72 -16.66 5.63
CA SER A 46 3.95 -17.48 4.69
C SER A 46 4.19 -17.11 3.21
N GLY A 47 4.81 -15.95 2.94
CA GLY A 47 4.88 -15.35 1.59
C GLY A 47 3.53 -14.90 1.04
N MET A 48 2.45 -14.99 1.84
CA MET A 48 1.10 -14.57 1.50
C MET A 48 0.67 -13.38 2.34
N LEU A 49 0.10 -12.38 1.68
CA LEU A 49 -0.25 -11.09 2.26
C LEU A 49 -1.69 -10.73 1.91
N ARG A 50 -2.38 -10.06 2.84
CA ARG A 50 -3.63 -9.36 2.52
C ARG A 50 -3.32 -8.29 1.48
N CYS A 51 -4.13 -8.21 0.43
CA CYS A 51 -3.94 -7.25 -0.63
C CYS A 51 -4.71 -5.95 -0.34
N PRO A 52 -4.03 -4.83 -0.06
CA PRO A 52 -4.68 -3.55 0.22
C PRO A 52 -5.04 -2.77 -1.05
N CYS A 53 -4.94 -3.38 -2.24
CA CYS A 53 -5.28 -2.69 -3.48
C CYS A 53 -6.76 -2.30 -3.51
N SER A 54 -7.09 -1.29 -4.30
CA SER A 54 -8.45 -0.76 -4.45
C SER A 54 -9.50 -1.82 -4.82
N THR A 55 -9.10 -2.86 -5.55
CA THR A 55 -10.00 -3.96 -5.97
C THR A 55 -10.17 -5.03 -4.89
N CYS A 56 -9.11 -5.37 -4.16
CA CYS A 56 -9.15 -6.43 -3.15
C CYS A 56 -9.66 -5.92 -1.80
N ASN A 57 -9.39 -4.65 -1.49
CA ASN A 57 -9.80 -3.98 -0.26
C ASN A 57 -9.52 -4.79 1.02
N ASN A 58 -8.32 -5.38 1.12
CA ASN A 58 -7.87 -6.25 2.22
C ASN A 58 -8.61 -7.59 2.39
N ASN A 59 -9.50 -7.97 1.47
CA ASN A 59 -10.29 -9.20 1.55
C ASN A 59 -9.62 -10.43 0.92
N LYS A 60 -8.59 -10.22 0.08
CA LYS A 60 -7.86 -11.33 -0.57
C LYS A 60 -6.49 -11.48 0.06
N VAL A 61 -6.10 -12.73 0.33
CA VAL A 61 -4.75 -13.12 0.72
C VAL A 61 -4.09 -13.76 -0.50
N ILE A 62 -3.03 -13.15 -1.00
CA ILE A 62 -2.33 -13.53 -2.25
C ILE A 62 -0.81 -13.46 -2.05
N LYS A 63 -0.02 -13.93 -3.02
CA LYS A 63 1.44 -13.89 -2.90
C LYS A 63 1.95 -12.45 -2.87
N GLU A 64 3.07 -12.21 -2.18
CA GLU A 64 3.69 -10.88 -2.08
C GLU A 64 3.92 -10.23 -3.46
N PHE A 65 4.40 -10.99 -4.43
CA PHE A 65 4.58 -10.52 -5.82
C PHE A 65 3.27 -10.07 -6.48
N ASP A 66 2.17 -10.77 -6.21
CA ASP A 66 0.85 -10.41 -6.75
C ASP A 66 0.32 -9.15 -6.06
N VAL A 67 0.62 -8.94 -4.77
CA VAL A 67 0.30 -7.68 -4.08
C VAL A 67 1.05 -6.51 -4.72
N TRP A 68 2.34 -6.66 -5.02
CA TRP A 68 3.12 -5.67 -5.78
C TRP A 68 2.45 -5.31 -7.10
N THR A 69 2.12 -6.33 -7.89
CA THR A 69 1.47 -6.16 -9.20
C THR A 69 0.13 -5.44 -9.07
N HIS A 70 -0.69 -5.82 -8.08
CA HIS A 70 -1.97 -5.18 -7.83
C HIS A 70 -1.81 -3.72 -7.38
N LEU A 71 -0.82 -3.42 -6.54
CA LEU A 71 -0.55 -2.04 -6.11
C LEU A 71 -0.04 -1.17 -7.25
N TYR A 72 0.74 -1.74 -8.17
CA TYR A 72 1.17 -1.07 -9.39
C TYR A 72 0.00 -0.75 -10.31
N MET A 73 -0.88 -1.72 -10.58
CA MET A 73 -1.94 -1.57 -11.59
C MET A 73 -3.21 -0.89 -11.08
N LYS A 74 -3.53 -1.06 -9.78
CA LYS A 74 -4.85 -0.72 -9.23
C LYS A 74 -4.81 0.38 -8.18
N GLY A 75 -3.63 0.73 -7.68
CA GLY A 75 -3.55 1.65 -6.56
C GLY A 75 -3.89 0.98 -5.22
N PHE A 76 -3.56 1.64 -4.12
CA PHE A 76 -4.12 1.32 -2.79
C PHE A 76 -5.61 1.66 -2.71
N SER A 77 -6.31 1.00 -1.79
CA SER A 77 -7.64 1.43 -1.37
C SER A 77 -7.55 2.80 -0.68
N ARG A 78 -8.27 3.80 -1.19
CA ARG A 78 -8.27 5.18 -0.66
C ARG A 78 -8.75 5.26 0.79
N ASN A 79 -9.58 4.30 1.21
CA ASN A 79 -10.13 4.22 2.56
C ASN A 79 -9.20 3.49 3.54
N TYR A 80 -8.04 3.02 3.08
CA TYR A 80 -7.10 2.22 3.86
C TYR A 80 -5.75 2.92 4.01
N LYS A 81 -5.76 4.08 4.66
CA LYS A 81 -4.57 4.91 4.87
C LYS A 81 -3.75 4.48 6.08
N VAL A 82 -4.32 3.78 7.04
CA VAL A 82 -3.60 3.20 8.19
C VAL A 82 -3.50 1.71 7.95
N TRP A 83 -2.28 1.16 7.90
CA TRP A 83 -2.05 -0.25 7.59
C TRP A 83 -2.17 -1.13 8.84
N TYR A 84 -3.22 -0.94 9.63
CA TYR A 84 -3.40 -1.64 10.91
C TYR A 84 -3.53 -3.16 10.75
N LEU A 85 -4.13 -3.65 9.65
CA LEU A 85 -4.16 -5.09 9.33
C LEU A 85 -2.78 -5.65 8.93
N HIS A 86 -1.78 -4.78 8.79
CA HIS A 86 -0.40 -5.13 8.47
C HIS A 86 0.57 -4.73 9.59
N GLY A 87 0.06 -4.43 10.80
CA GLY A 87 0.90 -4.16 11.98
C GLY A 87 1.38 -2.71 12.12
N GLU A 88 0.78 -1.77 11.39
CA GLU A 88 1.00 -0.36 11.67
C GLU A 88 0.24 0.08 12.92
N ILE A 89 1.00 0.49 13.94
CA ILE A 89 0.44 1.09 15.15
C ILE A 89 0.40 2.60 14.90
N SER A 90 -0.80 3.17 14.83
CA SER A 90 -0.99 4.62 14.81
C SER A 90 -0.89 5.12 16.24
N PHE A 91 0.14 5.93 16.54
CA PHE A 91 0.22 6.73 17.76
C PHE A 91 -0.02 8.20 17.41
#